data_AF-A0A699V8U0-F1
#
_entry.id   AF-A0A699V8U0-F1
#
_cell.length_a   1.000
_cell.length_b   1.000
_cell.length_c   1.000
_cell.angle_alpha   90.00
_cell.angle_beta   90.00
_cell.angle_gamma   90.00
#
_symmetry.space_group_name_H-M   'P 1'
#
loop_
_entity.id
_entity.type
_entity.pdbx_description
1 polymer ?
#
loop_
_entity_poly.entity_id
_entity_poly.type
_entity_poly.pdbx_seq_one_letter_code
_entity_poly.pdbx_strand_id
1 'polypeptide(L)' 'MAARAAGMRALIVVPVGNSVEKNNAMRGFGGEVVEYGRDFDEARGEAARLAKTHGLFLVPP' A
#
# COMPACT_ATOMS: atom_id res chain seq x y z
N MET A 1 -10.74 -14.37 5.81
CA MET A 1 -10.84 -13.22 6.73
C MET A 1 -9.76 -13.34 7.79
N ALA A 2 -8.56 -12.76 7.59
CA ALA A 2 -7.46 -12.90 8.56
C ALA A 2 -6.66 -11.60 8.84
N ALA A 3 -6.87 -10.51 8.10
CA ALA A 3 -6.15 -9.25 8.33
C ALA A 3 -6.82 -8.34 9.39
N ARG A 4 -8.15 -8.42 9.58
CA ARG A 4 -8.86 -7.57 10.56
C ARG A 4 -8.56 -7.91 12.02
N ALA A 5 -8.00 -9.08 12.32
CA ALA A 5 -7.77 -9.55 13.69
C ALA A 5 -6.48 -9.03 14.34
N ALA A 6 -5.53 -8.49 13.57
CA ALA A 6 -4.21 -8.13 14.09
C ALA A 6 -4.01 -6.64 14.42
N GLY A 7 -4.96 -5.76 14.08
CA GLY A 7 -4.77 -4.31 14.23
C GLY A 7 -3.59 -3.75 13.42
N MET A 8 -3.06 -4.56 12.49
CA MET A 8 -1.90 -4.21 11.66
C MET A 8 -2.38 -3.32 10.52
N ARG A 9 -1.93 -2.06 10.53
CA ARG A 9 -2.10 -1.14 9.41
C ARG A 9 -1.18 -1.59 8.28
N ALA A 10 -1.76 -2.06 7.18
CA ALA A 10 -1.02 -2.32 5.95
C ALA A 10 -1.07 -1.06 5.09
N LEU A 11 0.05 -0.57 4.59
CA LEU A 11 0.08 0.56 3.66
C LEU A 11 0.50 0.03 2.28
N ILE A 12 -0.34 0.27 1.27
CA ILE A 12 -0.20 -0.25 -0.08
C ILE A 12 0.01 0.94 -1.00
N VAL A 13 1.21 1.08 -1.53
CA VAL A 13 1.51 2.13 -2.52
C VAL A 13 1.30 1.58 -3.91
N VAL A 14 0.48 2.25 -4.71
CA VAL A 14 0.19 1.89 -6.10
C VAL A 14 0.51 3.07 -7.03
N PRO A 15 0.91 2.82 -8.29
CA PRO A 15 1.07 3.90 -9.26
C PRO A 15 -0.27 4.58 -9.58
N VAL A 16 -0.19 5.85 -9.93
CA VAL A 16 -1.33 6.64 -10.38
C VAL A 16 -1.92 6.00 -11.64
N GLY A 17 -3.21 5.70 -11.62
CA GLY A 17 -3.92 5.01 -12.71
C GLY A 17 -4.24 3.54 -12.44
N ASN A 18 -3.91 3.01 -11.26
CA ASN A 18 -4.39 1.69 -10.86
C ASN A 18 -5.93 1.65 -10.76
N SER A 19 -6.52 0.47 -10.97
CA SER A 19 -7.98 0.31 -10.94
C SER A 19 -8.56 0.65 -9.56
N VAL A 20 -9.47 1.62 -9.51
CA VAL A 20 -10.15 2.07 -8.28
C VAL A 20 -10.84 0.92 -7.54
N GLU A 21 -11.39 -0.06 -8.26
CA GLU A 21 -11.98 -1.26 -7.65
C GLU A 21 -10.95 -2.09 -6.87
N LYS A 22 -9.73 -2.26 -7.39
CA LYS A 22 -8.64 -2.94 -6.67
C LYS A 22 -8.24 -2.15 -5.43
N ASN A 23 -8.15 -0.82 -5.56
CA ASN A 23 -7.83 0.06 -4.43
C ASN A 23 -8.91 -0.02 -3.35
N ASN A 24 -10.19 -0.06 -3.73
CA ASN A 24 -11.29 -0.21 -2.80
C ASN A 24 -11.34 -1.59 -2.14
N ALA A 25 -11.03 -2.67 -2.87
CA ALA A 25 -10.90 -3.99 -2.28
C ALA A 25 -9.79 -4.01 -1.22
N MET A 26 -8.60 -3.48 -1.54
CA MET A 26 -7.46 -3.38 -0.63
C MET A 26 -7.78 -2.52 0.61
N ARG A 27 -8.47 -1.39 0.42
CA ARG A 27 -9.00 -0.57 1.53
C ARG A 27 -10.01 -1.33 2.39
N GLY A 28 -10.90 -2.10 1.76
CA GLY A 28 -11.87 -2.96 2.43
C GLY A 28 -11.23 -4.08 3.27
N PHE A 29 -10.02 -4.54 2.91
CA PHE A 29 -9.25 -5.50 3.70
C PHE A 29 -8.55 -4.88 4.91
N GLY A 30 -8.61 -3.55 5.09
CA GLY A 30 -7.99 -2.83 6.21
C GLY A 30 -6.61 -2.23 5.88
N GLY A 31 -6.23 -2.18 4.61
CA GLY A 31 -5.01 -1.51 4.16
C GLY A 31 -5.24 -0.08 3.70
N GLU A 32 -4.35 0.85 4.04
CA GLU A 32 -4.32 2.20 3.50
C GLU A 32 -3.72 2.17 2.09
N VAL A 33 -4.46 2.62 1.07
CA VAL A 33 -3.95 2.66 -0.30
C VAL A 33 -3.53 4.08 -0.65
N VAL A 34 -2.24 4.25 -0.97
CA VAL A 34 -1.61 5.50 -1.37
C VAL A 34 -1.28 5.42 -2.86
N GLU A 35 -1.80 6.35 -3.65
CA GLU A 35 -1.48 6.46 -5.06
C GLU A 35 -0.26 7.39 -5.21
N TYR A 36 0.87 6.84 -5.63
CA TYR A 36 2.10 7.62 -5.79
C TYR A 36 2.91 7.16 -7.00
N GLY A 37 3.39 8.14 -7.75
CA GLY A 37 4.25 7.92 -8.90
C GLY A 37 3.51 7.55 -10.18
N ARG A 38 4.20 7.72 -11.31
CA ARG A 38 3.67 7.38 -12.65
C ARG A 38 3.92 5.92 -13.04
N ASP A 39 4.83 5.25 -12.34
CA ASP A 39 5.21 3.87 -12.57
C ASP A 39 5.48 3.13 -11.25
N PHE A 40 5.80 1.84 -11.37
CA PHE A 40 6.11 0.98 -10.23
C PHE A 40 7.41 1.36 -9.52
N ASP A 41 8.39 1.97 -10.19
CA ASP A 41 9.66 2.36 -9.58
C ASP A 41 9.48 3.58 -8.67
N GLU A 42 8.76 4.61 -9.13
CA GLU A 42 8.39 5.77 -8.32
C GLU A 42 7.52 5.33 -7.13
N ALA A 43 6.54 4.44 -7.35
CA ALA A 43 5.69 3.88 -6.29
C ALA A 43 6.50 3.09 -5.25
N ARG A 44 7.44 2.24 -5.70
CA ARG A 44 8.32 1.46 -4.82
C ARG A 44 9.26 2.34 -4.01
N GLY A 45 9.80 3.40 -4.62
CA GLY A 45 10.64 4.38 -3.94
C GLY A 45 9.91 5.03 -2.77
N GLU A 46 8.65 5.43 -2.99
CA GLU A 46 7.83 6.01 -1.93
C GLU A 46 7.41 4.97 -0.89
N ALA A 47 7.06 3.75 -1.30
CA ALA A 47 6.77 2.66 -0.37
C ALA A 47 7.96 2.37 0.56
N ALA A 48 9.19 2.35 0.03
CA ALA A 48 10.40 2.14 0.81
C ALA A 48 10.69 3.32 1.76
N ARG A 49 10.38 4.56 1.33
CA ARG A 49 10.48 5.75 2.16
C ARG A 49 9.48 5.71 3.31
N LEU A 50 8.22 5.43 3.03
CA LEU A 50 7.15 5.28 4.02
C LEU A 50 7.43 4.13 4.98
N ALA A 51 7.95 3.00 4.48
CA ALA A 51 8.40 1.89 5.30
C ALA A 51 9.46 2.33 6.33
N LYS A 52 10.47 3.09 5.89
CA LYS A 52 11.48 3.63 6.81
C LYS A 52 10.92 4.66 7.79
N THR A 53 10.08 5.58 7.32
CA THR A 53 9.53 6.68 8.14
C THR A 53 8.53 6.17 9.19
N HIS A 54 7.69 5.22 8.83
CA HIS A 54 6.65 4.66 9.70
C HIS A 54 7.10 3.38 10.42
N GLY A 55 8.31 2.88 10.15
CA GLY A 55 8.78 1.59 10.67
C GLY A 55 7.97 0.40 10.17
N LEU A 56 7.36 0.52 8.98
CA LEU A 56 6.58 -0.55 8.36
C LEU A 56 7.50 -1.50 7.60
N PHE A 57 7.04 -2.74 7.42
CA PHE A 57 7.77 -3.73 6.64
C PHE A 57 7.41 -3.59 5.16
N LEU A 58 8.42 -3.41 4.30
CA LEU A 58 8.21 -3.36 2.86
C LEU A 58 8.00 -4.79 2.35
N VAL A 59 6.81 -5.07 1.82
CA VAL A 59 6.49 -6.35 1.17
C VAL A 59 6.50 -6.13 -0.34
N PRO A 60 7.51 -6.66 -1.08
CA PRO A 60 7.44 -6.69 -2.54
C PRO A 60 6.35 -7.67 -3.01
N PRO A 61 5.72 -7.41 -4.17
CA PRO A 61 4.74 -8.32 -4.77
C PRO A 61 5.33 -9.68 -5.16
#